data_AF-A0AA39I8S4-F1
#
_entry.id   AF-A0AA39I8S4-F1
#
_cell.length_a   1.000
_cell.length_b   1.000
_cell.length_c   1.000
_cell.angle_alpha   90.00
_cell.angle_beta   90.00
_cell.angle_gamma   90.00
#
_symmetry.space_group_name_H-M   'P 1'
#
loop_
_entity.id
_entity.type
_entity.pdbx_description
1 polymer ?
#
loop_
_entity_poly.entity_id
_entity_poly.type
_entity_poly.pdbx_seq_one_letter_code
_entity_poly.pdbx_strand_id
1 'polypeptide(L)' 'MSTTKIVRGLSQNASKVLSSMNGVQAQYLTEACIAVDESDRPLRSVSKYEAHHASSAILHRAFKTLRYKDHISFSVDK' A
#
# COMPACT_ATOMS: atom_id res chain seq x y z
N MET A 1 9.18 24.27 1.21
CA MET A 1 7.90 23.74 1.73
C MET A 1 8.21 22.70 2.80
N SER A 2 7.71 22.91 4.02
CA SER A 2 8.05 22.14 5.23
C SER A 2 7.43 20.74 5.18
N THR A 3 8.28 19.71 5.25
CA THR A 3 7.99 18.26 5.31
C THR A 3 7.40 17.80 6.64
N THR A 4 7.14 18.72 7.58
CA THR A 4 6.96 18.41 8.99
C THR A 4 5.56 17.90 9.36
N LYS A 5 4.57 17.92 8.45
CA LYS A 5 3.18 17.57 8.79
C LYS A 5 2.78 16.09 8.62
N ILE A 6 3.57 15.25 7.96
CA ILE A 6 3.16 13.86 7.64
C ILE A 6 3.48 12.86 8.78
N VAL A 7 4.31 13.25 9.75
CA VAL A 7 4.86 12.32 10.76
C VAL A 7 4.06 12.36 12.08
N ARG A 8 2.75 12.16 12.04
CA ARG A 8 1.95 11.89 13.25
C ARG A 8 1.43 10.46 13.20
N GLY A 9 2.12 9.55 13.90
CA GLY A 9 1.67 8.16 14.12
C GLY A 9 2.65 7.05 13.73
N LEU A 10 3.84 7.38 13.22
CA LEU A 10 4.82 6.40 12.75
C LEU A 10 5.87 6.13 13.83
N SER A 11 6.07 4.85 14.18
CA SER A 11 7.07 4.43 15.18
C SER A 11 8.49 4.85 14.78
N GLN A 12 9.44 4.92 15.73
CA GLN A 12 10.82 5.38 15.47
C GLN A 12 11.52 4.63 14.33
N ASN A 13 11.15 3.37 14.05
CA ASN A 13 11.69 2.61 12.91
C ASN A 13 11.09 3.04 11.56
N ALA A 14 9.85 3.52 11.56
CA ALA A 14 9.21 4.03 10.35
C ALA A 14 9.80 5.38 9.90
N SER A 15 10.31 6.20 10.84
CA SER A 15 11.06 7.42 10.53
C SER A 15 12.28 7.17 9.64
N LYS A 16 13.03 6.09 9.87
CA LYS A 16 14.24 5.76 9.09
C LYS A 16 13.88 5.30 7.67
N VAL A 17 12.86 4.45 7.53
CA VAL A 17 12.35 4.01 6.21
C VAL A 17 11.80 5.20 5.41
N LEU A 18 11.04 6.09 6.06
CA LEU A 18 10.50 7.28 5.43
C LEU A 18 11.59 8.29 5.05
N SER A 19 12.67 8.40 5.83
CA SER A 19 13.79 9.30 5.51
C SER A 19 14.55 8.89 4.24
N SER A 20 14.56 7.60 3.91
CA SER A 20 15.11 7.08 2.65
C SER A 20 14.12 7.08 1.49
N MET A 21 12.85 7.41 1.76
CA MET A 21 11.77 7.30 0.79
C MET A 21 11.51 8.65 0.12
N ASN A 22 11.25 8.64 -1.19
CA ASN A 22 10.80 9.84 -1.89
C ASN A 22 9.48 10.33 -1.27
N GLY A 23 9.33 11.65 -1.07
CA GLY A 23 8.14 12.25 -0.45
C GLY A 23 6.82 11.89 -1.13
N VAL A 24 6.82 11.63 -2.44
CA VAL A 24 5.62 11.17 -3.18
C VAL A 24 5.26 9.72 -2.78
N GLN A 25 6.25 8.84 -2.65
CA GLN A 25 5.99 7.46 -2.20
C GLN A 25 5.48 7.42 -0.76
N ALA A 26 5.98 8.31 0.10
CA ALA A 26 5.46 8.48 1.45
C ALA A 26 3.99 8.94 1.46
N GLN A 27 3.55 9.74 0.49
CA GLN A 27 2.14 10.12 0.34
C GLN A 27 1.27 8.94 -0.09
N TYR A 28 1.75 8.10 -1.02
CA TYR A 28 0.99 6.92 -1.46
C TYR A 28 0.76 5.89 -0.34
N LEU A 29 1.50 5.95 0.76
CA LEU A 29 1.24 5.09 1.93
C LEU A 29 -0.12 5.38 2.61
N THR A 30 -0.73 6.54 2.36
CA THR A 30 -2.06 6.87 2.89
C THR A 30 -3.20 6.48 1.94
N GLU A 31 -2.91 5.91 0.77
CA GLU A 31 -3.94 5.41 -0.14
C GLU A 31 -4.74 4.26 0.49
N ALA A 32 -6.03 4.21 0.18
CA ALA A 32 -6.94 3.18 0.65
C ALA A 32 -6.81 1.91 -0.20
N CYS A 33 -6.35 0.81 0.41
CA CYS A 33 -6.42 -0.54 -0.13
C CYS A 33 -7.71 -1.25 0.33
N ILE A 34 -8.12 -2.28 -0.40
CA ILE A 34 -9.29 -3.11 -0.09
C ILE A 34 -8.79 -4.34 0.66
N ALA A 35 -9.04 -4.43 1.97
CA ALA A 35 -8.76 -5.63 2.73
C ALA A 35 -9.81 -6.71 2.40
N VAL A 36 -9.37 -7.95 2.24
CA VAL A 36 -10.19 -9.09 1.85
C VAL A 36 -9.91 -10.30 2.74
N ASP A 37 -10.81 -11.27 2.74
CA ASP A 37 -10.52 -12.61 3.26
C ASP A 37 -9.93 -13.52 2.18
N GLU A 38 -9.61 -14.77 2.54
CA GLU A 38 -9.04 -15.78 1.64
C GLU A 38 -9.96 -16.16 0.47
N SER A 39 -11.25 -15.80 0.54
CA SER A 39 -12.23 -16.00 -0.53
C SER A 39 -12.39 -14.75 -1.41
N ASP A 40 -11.48 -13.78 -1.29
CA ASP A 40 -11.52 -12.47 -1.97
C ASP A 40 -12.81 -11.68 -1.69
N ARG A 41 -13.41 -11.84 -0.50
CA ARG A 41 -14.58 -11.04 -0.11
C ARG A 41 -14.11 -9.74 0.55
N PRO A 42 -14.59 -8.56 0.11
CA PRO A 42 -14.23 -7.28 0.73
C PRO A 42 -14.64 -7.24 2.20
N LEU A 43 -13.73 -6.82 3.07
CA LEU A 43 -13.97 -6.67 4.51
C LEU A 43 -14.08 -5.20 4.90
N ARG A 44 -13.06 -4.40 4.56
CA ARG A 44 -12.94 -2.99 4.94
C ARG A 44 -11.84 -2.28 4.12
N SER A 45 -11.78 -0.96 4.24
CA SER A 45 -10.65 -0.17 3.78
C SER A 45 -9.49 -0.19 4.80
N VAL A 46 -8.26 -0.21 4.32
CA VAL A 46 -7.01 -0.10 5.11
C VAL A 46 -6.04 0.81 4.38
N SER A 47 -5.14 1.48 5.10
CA SER A 47 -4.07 2.23 4.43
C SER A 47 -3.06 1.29 3.76
N LYS A 48 -2.44 1.74 2.68
CA LYS A 48 -1.34 1.02 2.02
C LYS A 48 -0.19 0.71 2.99
N TYR A 49 0.09 1.60 3.94
CA TYR A 49 1.04 1.34 5.02
C TYR A 49 0.64 0.11 5.83
N GLU A 50 -0.57 0.06 6.37
CA GLU A 50 -1.06 -1.07 7.16
C GLU A 50 -1.05 -2.37 6.34
N ALA A 51 -1.48 -2.32 5.08
CA ALA A 51 -1.53 -3.47 4.18
C ALA A 51 -0.16 -4.09 3.88
N HIS A 52 0.93 -3.33 4.03
CA HIS A 52 2.31 -3.76 3.74
C HIS A 52 3.19 -3.81 5.00
N HIS A 53 2.63 -3.58 6.18
CA HIS A 53 3.37 -3.66 7.43
C HIS A 53 3.46 -5.10 7.91
N ALA A 54 4.67 -5.60 8.16
CA ALA A 54 4.92 -7.02 8.45
C ALA A 54 4.15 -7.59 9.66
N SER A 55 3.72 -6.73 10.60
CA SER A 55 2.96 -7.15 11.78
C SER A 55 1.44 -7.04 11.65
N SER A 56 0.91 -6.50 10.55
CA SER A 56 -0.55 -6.29 10.41
C SER A 56 -1.31 -7.57 10.05
N ALA A 57 -0.65 -8.52 9.36
CA ALA A 57 -1.26 -9.74 8.82
C ALA A 57 -2.55 -9.49 8.00
N ILE A 58 -2.62 -8.36 7.28
CA ILE A 58 -3.79 -7.98 6.48
C ILE A 58 -3.63 -8.48 5.03
N LEU A 59 -4.56 -9.31 4.57
CA LEU A 59 -4.71 -9.64 3.16
C LEU A 59 -5.47 -8.51 2.45
N HIS A 60 -4.93 -8.04 1.32
CA HIS A 60 -5.55 -6.97 0.53
C HIS A 60 -5.53 -7.31 -0.97
N ARG A 61 -6.54 -6.85 -1.69
CA ARG A 61 -6.69 -7.10 -3.13
C ARG A 61 -5.63 -6.32 -3.92
N ALA A 62 -5.01 -7.00 -4.87
CA ALA A 62 -4.07 -6.42 -5.82
C ALA A 62 -4.40 -6.86 -7.26
N PHE A 63 -3.81 -6.17 -8.23
CA PHE A 63 -3.89 -6.57 -9.63
C PHE A 63 -2.52 -6.47 -10.28
N LYS A 64 -2.34 -7.27 -11.32
CA LYS A 64 -1.15 -7.26 -12.16
C LYS A 64 -1.55 -7.04 -13.61
N THR A 65 -0.81 -6.18 -14.29
CA THR A 65 -0.94 -5.98 -15.73
C THR A 65 0.15 -6.75 -16.46
N LEU A 66 -0.23 -7.39 -17.56
CA LEU A 66 0.69 -8.02 -18.49
C LEU A 66 0.51 -7.34 -19.85
N ARG A 67 1.55 -6.62 -20.28
CA ARG A 67 1.53 -5.83 -21.51
C ARG A 67 2.37 -6.51 -22.59
N TYR A 68 1.72 -6.82 -23.70
CA TYR A 68 2.31 -7.22 -24.97
C TYR A 68 2.24 -6.03 -25.93
N LYS A 69 2.98 -6.07 -27.06
CA LYS A 69 3.09 -4.93 -28.01
C LYS A 69 1.74 -4.25 -28.31
N ASP A 70 0.72 -5.05 -28.62
CA ASP A 70 -0.60 -4.57 -29.04
C ASP A 70 -1.74 -5.03 -28.11
N HIS A 71 -1.42 -5.54 -26.92
CA HIS A 71 -2.42 -6.14 -26.02
C HIS A 71 -2.07 -5.94 -24.54
N ILE A 72 -3.07 -5.64 -23.71
CA ILE A 72 -2.94 -5.59 -22.25
C ILE A 72 -3.93 -6.58 -21.65
N SER A 73 -3.43 -7.51 -20.85
CA SER A 73 -4.26 -8.33 -19.97
C SER A 73 -4.14 -7.88 -18.52
N PHE A 74 -5.24 -8.03 -17.79
CA PHE A 74 -5.34 -7.78 -16.36
C PHE A 74 -5.59 -9.11 -15.64
N SER A 75 -4.87 -9.34 -14.55
CA SER A 75 -5.13 -10.43 -13.62
C SER A 75 -5.29 -9.87 -12.22
N VAL A 76 -6.22 -10.42 -11.45
CA VAL A 76 -6.31 -10.20 -10.01
C VAL A 76 -5.48 -11.29 -9.36
N ASP A 77 -4.43 -10.90 -8.63
CA ASP A 77 -3.62 -11.86 -7.88
C ASP A 77 -4.43 -12.30 -6.65
N LYS A 78 -4.58 -13.61 -6.49
CA LYS A 78 -5.25 -14.26 -5.35
C LYS A 78 -4.21 -14.70 -4.32
#